data_AF-H3NY75-F1
#
_entry.id   AF-H3NY75-F1
#
_cell.length_a   1.000
_cell.length_b   1.000
_cell.length_c   1.000
_cell.angle_alpha   90.00
_cell.angle_beta   90.00
_cell.angle_gamma   90.00
#
_symmetry.space_group_name_H-M   'P 1'
#
loop_
_entity.id
_entity.type
_entity.pdbx_description
1 polymer ?
#
loop_
_entity_poly.entity_id
_entity_poly.type
_entity_poly.pdbx_seq_one_letter_code
_entity_poly.pdbx_strand_id
1 'polypeptide(L)'
;MMSRFFTSALSLPLVFALSLGSALMVVSETHQTRLLFAQLQTLEGERWQLQEDYSRLVLEYSTLSAPHRVSELSVTSLAMTSPDTGAIKVVEE
;
A
#
# COMPACT_ATOMS: atom_id res chain seq x y z
N MET A 1 28.23 -26.74 -51.94
CA MET A 1 28.54 -27.52 -50.71
C MET A 1 29.32 -26.73 -49.66
N MET A 2 30.06 -25.67 -50.01
CA MET A 2 30.84 -24.84 -49.07
C MET A 2 30.03 -23.86 -48.19
N SER A 3 28.84 -23.39 -48.59
CA SER A 3 28.07 -22.42 -47.80
C SER A 3 27.54 -22.98 -46.48
N ARG A 4 27.17 -24.27 -46.45
CA ARG A 4 26.66 -24.94 -45.23
C ARG A 4 27.72 -25.07 -44.14
N PHE A 5 28.98 -25.28 -44.53
CA PHE A 5 30.12 -25.34 -43.60
C PHE A 5 30.42 -23.98 -42.96
N PHE A 6 30.30 -22.90 -43.73
CA PHE A 6 30.55 -21.56 -43.20
C PHE A 6 29.43 -21.12 -42.23
N THR A 7 28.18 -21.43 -42.55
CA THR A 7 27.05 -21.19 -41.62
C THR A 7 27.15 -22.00 -40.34
N SER A 8 27.64 -23.25 -40.38
CA SER A 8 27.83 -24.06 -39.17
C SER A 8 29.06 -23.63 -38.36
N ALA A 9 30.12 -23.17 -39.03
CA ALA A 9 31.31 -22.67 -38.34
C ALA A 9 31.02 -21.39 -37.55
N LEU A 10 30.11 -20.54 -38.05
CA LEU A 10 29.73 -19.30 -37.39
C LEU A 10 28.66 -19.49 -36.30
N SER A 11 27.85 -20.55 -36.36
CA SER A 11 26.78 -20.78 -35.38
C SER A 11 27.31 -21.08 -33.97
N LEU A 12 28.43 -21.80 -33.84
CA LEU A 12 28.99 -22.15 -32.52
C LEU A 12 29.47 -20.93 -31.72
N PRO A 13 30.32 -20.03 -32.25
CA PRO A 13 30.73 -18.83 -31.53
C PRO A 13 29.56 -17.87 -31.29
N LEU A 14 28.58 -17.82 -32.20
CA LEU A 14 27.38 -17.00 -32.03
C LEU A 14 26.56 -17.43 -30.82
N VAL A 15 26.27 -18.73 -30.68
CA VAL A 15 25.54 -19.28 -29.53
C VAL A 15 26.35 -19.10 -28.24
N PHE A 16 27.66 -19.28 -28.30
CA PHE A 16 28.54 -19.04 -27.15
C PHE A 16 28.47 -17.58 -26.68
N ALA A 17 28.56 -16.61 -27.60
CA ALA A 17 28.45 -15.19 -27.28
C ALA A 17 27.07 -14.83 -26.72
N LEU A 18 25.99 -15.37 -27.30
CA LEU A 18 24.63 -15.19 -26.78
C LEU A 18 24.46 -15.78 -25.37
N SER A 19 24.98 -16.96 -25.12
CA SER A 19 24.95 -17.60 -23.80
C SER A 19 25.73 -16.79 -22.77
N LEU A 20 26.90 -16.27 -23.14
CA LEU A 20 27.73 -15.44 -22.26
C LEU A 20 27.01 -14.13 -21.92
N GLY A 21 26.42 -13.48 -22.93
CA GLY A 21 25.60 -12.28 -22.74
C GLY A 21 24.40 -12.54 -21.84
N SER A 22 23.69 -13.64 -22.05
CA SER A 22 22.56 -14.05 -21.21
C SER A 22 22.99 -14.28 -19.75
N ALA A 23 24.11 -14.98 -19.52
CA ALA A 23 24.63 -15.21 -18.18
C ALA A 23 24.94 -13.90 -17.44
N LEU A 24 25.61 -12.95 -18.10
CA LEU A 24 25.90 -11.63 -17.52
C LEU A 24 24.63 -10.84 -17.24
N MET A 25 23.66 -10.88 -18.15
CA MET A 25 22.39 -10.17 -18.00
C MET A 25 21.59 -10.70 -16.80
N VAL A 26 21.51 -12.03 -16.65
CA VAL A 26 20.83 -12.67 -15.50
C VAL A 26 21.47 -12.27 -14.17
N VAL A 27 22.81 -12.23 -14.11
CA VAL A 27 23.53 -11.80 -12.89
C VAL A 27 23.23 -10.33 -12.57
N SER A 28 23.24 -9.45 -13.58
CA SER A 28 22.91 -8.03 -13.40
C SER A 28 21.48 -7.86 -12.89
N GLU A 29 20.52 -8.54 -13.52
CA GLU A 29 19.10 -8.48 -13.16
C GLU A 29 18.87 -8.96 -11.72
N THR A 30 19.56 -10.02 -11.32
CA THR A 30 19.49 -10.54 -9.94
C THR A 30 19.97 -9.51 -8.93
N HIS A 31 21.06 -8.79 -9.23
CA HIS A 31 21.58 -7.74 -8.36
C HIS A 31 20.62 -6.54 -8.27
N GLN A 32 20.07 -6.10 -9.40
CA GLN A 32 19.09 -5.01 -9.44
C GLN A 32 17.82 -5.38 -8.67
N THR A 33 17.32 -6.60 -8.85
CA THR A 33 16.14 -7.10 -8.14
C THR A 33 16.35 -7.06 -6.63
N ARG A 34 17.52 -7.47 -6.13
CA ARG A 34 17.84 -7.42 -4.71
C ARG A 34 17.85 -5.99 -4.16
N LEU A 35 18.40 -5.04 -4.92
CA LEU A 35 18.42 -3.62 -4.52
C LEU A 35 17.02 -3.01 -4.48
N LEU A 36 16.23 -3.23 -5.54
CA LEU A 36 14.86 -2.74 -5.63
C LEU A 36 14.00 -3.33 -4.52
N PHE A 37 14.16 -4.62 -4.23
CA PHE A 37 13.44 -5.28 -3.15
C PHE A 37 13.82 -4.72 -1.77
N ALA A 38 15.10 -4.44 -1.53
CA ALA A 38 15.54 -3.80 -0.30
C ALA A 38 14.92 -2.40 -0.14
N GLN A 39 14.90 -1.59 -1.20
CA GLN A 39 14.25 -0.27 -1.17
C GLN A 39 12.74 -0.38 -0.91
N LEU A 40 12.07 -1.31 -1.58
CA LEU A 40 10.65 -1.56 -1.36
C LEU A 40 10.38 -1.94 0.09
N GLN A 41 11.17 -2.85 0.66
CA GLN A 41 11.03 -3.29 2.05
C GLN A 41 11.22 -2.13 3.05
N THR A 42 12.14 -1.19 2.78
CA THR A 42 12.29 0.01 3.63
C THR A 42 11.06 0.90 3.59
N LEU A 43 10.51 1.14 2.40
CA LEU A 43 9.34 2.00 2.20
C LEU A 43 8.07 1.37 2.80
N GLU A 44 7.92 0.05 2.68
CA GLU A 44 6.85 -0.70 3.33
C GLU A 44 6.92 -0.62 4.86
N GLY A 45 8.13 -0.67 5.42
CA GLY A 45 8.36 -0.50 6.86
C GLY A 45 7.89 0.87 7.35
N GLU A 46 8.26 1.94 6.64
CA GLU A 46 7.81 3.31 6.95
C GLU A 46 6.28 3.43 6.86
N ARG A 47 5.68 2.83 5.83
CA ARG A 47 4.23 2.79 5.67
C ARG A 47 3.54 2.08 6.84
N TRP A 48 4.08 0.95 7.31
CA TRP A 48 3.51 0.23 8.44
C TRP A 48 3.58 1.03 9.73
N GLN A 49 4.68 1.73 9.99
CA GLN A 49 4.80 2.62 11.15
C GLN A 49 3.74 3.72 11.12
N LEU A 50 3.60 4.40 9.98
CA LEU A 50 2.57 5.44 9.81
C LEU A 50 1.14 4.89 9.99
N GLN A 51 0.88 3.67 9.52
CA GLN A 51 -0.43 3.02 9.67
C GLN A 51 -0.74 2.67 11.13
N GLU A 52 0.27 2.23 11.89
CA GLU A 52 0.14 1.96 13.32
C GLU A 52 -0.20 3.23 14.08
N ASP A 53 0.55 4.31 13.84
CA ASP A 53 0.31 5.62 14.45
C ASP A 53 -1.08 6.17 14.09
N TYR A 54 -1.48 6.04 12.81
CA TYR A 54 -2.81 6.45 12.37
C TYR A 54 -3.91 5.63 13.04
N SER A 55 -3.76 4.31 13.13
CA SER A 55 -4.73 3.45 13.83
C SER A 55 -4.84 3.83 15.30
N ARG A 56 -3.72 4.14 15.96
CA ARG A 56 -3.70 4.61 17.34
C ARG A 56 -4.45 5.93 17.50
N LEU A 57 -4.17 6.89 16.61
CA LEU A 57 -4.85 8.19 16.61
C LEU A 57 -6.36 8.05 16.39
N VAL A 58 -6.79 7.18 15.47
CA VAL A 58 -8.21 6.90 15.23
C VAL A 58 -8.87 6.29 16.47
N LEU A 59 -8.18 5.39 17.17
CA LEU A 59 -8.70 4.82 18.42
C LEU A 59 -8.81 5.89 19.51
N GLU A 60 -7.81 6.76 19.66
CA GLU A 60 -7.86 7.90 20.58
C GLU A 60 -9.05 8.84 20.24
N TYR A 61 -9.21 9.18 18.96
CA TYR A 61 -10.30 10.04 18.49
C TYR A 61 -11.68 9.37 18.65
N SER A 62 -11.81 8.07 18.35
CA SER A 62 -13.06 7.33 18.51
C SER A 62 -13.49 7.23 19.98
N THR A 63 -12.51 7.11 20.89
CA THR A 63 -12.76 7.14 22.34
C THR A 63 -13.24 8.52 22.79
N LEU A 64 -12.68 9.59 22.22
CA LEU A 64 -13.10 10.97 22.48
C LEU A 64 -14.39 11.37 21.76
N SER A 65 -14.75 10.66 20.69
CA SER A 65 -15.96 10.84 19.87
C SER A 65 -17.11 9.94 20.32
N ALA A 66 -16.97 9.25 21.47
CA ALA A 66 -18.08 8.58 22.11
C ALA A 66 -19.24 9.59 22.23
N PRO A 67 -20.43 9.30 21.66
CA PRO A 67 -21.56 10.24 21.52
C PRO A 67 -22.00 10.93 22.83
N HIS A 68 -21.59 10.36 23.97
CA HIS A 68 -21.63 10.94 25.31
C HIS A 68 -21.33 12.44 25.30
N ARG A 69 -20.22 12.89 24.69
CA ARG A 69 -19.78 14.28 24.88
C ARG A 69 -20.63 15.29 24.13
N VAL A 70 -21.13 14.91 22.95
CA VAL A 70 -22.10 15.74 22.22
C VAL A 70 -23.41 15.80 23.01
N SER A 71 -23.92 14.69 23.55
CA SER A 71 -25.13 14.72 24.38
C SER A 71 -24.96 15.54 25.66
N GLU A 72 -23.80 15.46 26.32
CA GLU A 72 -23.54 16.18 27.56
C GLU A 72 -23.40 17.70 27.32
N LEU A 73 -22.74 18.10 26.22
CA LEU A 73 -22.68 19.50 25.78
C LEU A 73 -24.06 20.03 25.33
N SER A 74 -24.89 19.21 24.66
CA SER A 74 -26.26 19.60 24.28
C SER A 74 -27.15 19.84 25.51
N VAL A 75 -27.03 18.99 26.53
CA VAL A 75 -27.78 19.12 27.80
C VAL A 75 -27.25 20.30 28.62
N THR A 76 -25.93 20.46 28.71
CA THR A 76 -25.30 21.43 29.64
C THR A 76 -25.17 22.83 29.05
N SER A 77 -24.78 22.96 27.77
CA SER A 77 -24.59 24.27 27.12
C SER A 77 -25.80 24.75 26.33
N LEU A 78 -26.66 23.85 25.82
CA LEU A 78 -27.87 24.23 25.08
C LEU A 78 -29.18 23.96 25.85
N ALA A 79 -29.12 23.46 27.08
CA ALA A 79 -30.29 23.10 27.89
C ALA A 79 -31.30 22.19 27.16
N MET A 80 -30.83 21.35 26.23
CA MET A 80 -31.70 20.45 25.49
C MET A 80 -32.09 19.25 26.37
N THR A 81 -33.39 19.04 26.53
CA THR A 81 -33.96 17.83 27.18
C THR A 81 -34.52 16.92 26.10
N SER A 82 -34.37 15.59 26.27
CA SER A 82 -34.99 14.62 25.35
C SER A 82 -36.51 14.77 25.39
N PRO A 83 -37.19 15.04 24.26
CA PRO A 83 -38.62 15.32 24.26
C PRO A 83 -39.41 14.08 24.71
N ASP A 84 -40.38 14.28 25.59
CA ASP A 84 -41.33 13.25 26.00
C ASP A 84 -42.12 12.74 24.77
N THR A 85 -42.46 11.46 24.76
CA THR A 85 -43.00 10.72 23.61
C THR A 85 -44.30 11.33 23.04
N GLY A 86 -44.99 12.18 23.83
CA GLY A 86 -46.17 12.93 23.42
C GLY A 86 -45.91 14.26 22.68
N ALA A 87 -44.66 14.72 22.58
CA ALA A 87 -44.29 16.01 21.97
C ALA A 87 -43.66 15.89 20.57
N ILE A 88 -43.71 14.70 19.96
CA ILE A 88 -43.20 14.47 18.61
C ILE A 88 -44.27 14.92 17.61
N LYS A 89 -44.06 16.07 16.97
CA LYS A 89 -44.92 16.56 15.89
C LYS A 89 -44.22 16.28 14.56
N VAL A 90 -44.74 15.33 13.80
CA VAL A 90 -44.32 15.08 12.42
C VAL A 90 -44.94 16.19 11.57
N VAL A 91 -44.09 17.00 10.94
CA VAL A 91 -44.52 17.98 9.94
C VAL A 91 -44.51 17.24 8.61
N GLU A 92 -45.69 16.97 8.06
CA GLU A 92 -45.82 16.62 6.64
C GLU A 92 -45.59 17.89 5.82
N GLU A 93 -44.80 17.77 4.75
CA GLU A 93 -44.53 18.84 3.76
C GLU A 93 -45.81 19.41 3.15
#